data_AF-H6V647-F1
#
_entry.id   AF-H6V647-F1
#
_cell.length_a   1.000
_cell.length_b   1.000
_cell.length_c   1.000
_cell.angle_alpha   90.00
_cell.angle_beta   90.00
_cell.angle_gamma   90.00
#
_symmetry.space_group_name_H-M   'P 1'
#
loop_
_entity.id
_entity.type
_entity.pdbx_description
1 polymer ?
#
loop_
_entity_poly.entity_id
_entity_poly.type
_entity_poly.pdbx_seq_one_letter_code
_entity_poly.pdbx_strand_id
1 'polypeptide(L)'
;RAVKRRAQATQAVQSVYDDEDYLLALIAGKDYNNNECENKLKKYCQGLTNATLEAKEIHEKLKDFCNDGKEGKKCKELKTKIETKCNTFKGNLETAVKKNIKNLEDTDCANEQQCLFLEG
;
A
#
# COMPACT_ATOMS: atom_id res chain seq x y z
N ARG A 1 40.32 12.24 -5.02
CA ARG A 1 39.29 13.17 -5.57
C ARG A 1 38.05 13.04 -4.68
N ALA A 2 37.74 14.04 -3.86
CA ALA A 2 36.57 13.99 -2.97
C ALA A 2 35.28 14.16 -3.81
N VAL A 3 34.37 13.19 -3.74
CA VAL A 3 33.09 13.28 -4.44
C VAL A 3 32.16 14.15 -3.61
N LYS A 4 31.99 15.40 -4.05
CA LYS A 4 31.01 16.35 -3.51
C LYS A 4 29.62 15.75 -3.73
N ARG A 5 29.02 15.20 -2.67
CA ARG A 5 27.60 14.81 -2.67
C ARG A 5 26.79 16.08 -2.90
N ARG A 6 26.32 16.28 -4.13
CA ARG A 6 25.22 17.20 -4.36
C ARG A 6 24.02 16.55 -3.69
N ALA A 7 23.57 17.11 -2.58
CA ALA A 7 22.19 16.91 -2.15
C ALA A 7 21.34 17.53 -3.26
N GLN A 8 21.05 16.75 -4.30
CA GLN A 8 19.83 16.98 -5.05
C GLN A 8 18.74 16.93 -4.00
N ALA A 9 17.91 17.99 -3.95
CA ALA A 9 16.67 17.95 -3.22
C ALA A 9 16.02 16.63 -3.62
N THR A 10 16.06 15.65 -2.71
CA THR A 10 15.34 14.41 -2.86
C THR A 10 13.92 14.91 -3.03
N GLN A 11 13.37 14.82 -4.25
CA GLN A 11 11.93 14.67 -4.40
C GLN A 11 11.61 13.67 -3.32
N ALA A 12 10.86 14.11 -2.29
CA ALA A 12 10.53 13.27 -1.16
C ALA A 12 10.16 11.94 -1.77
N VAL A 13 10.98 10.91 -1.54
CA VAL A 13 10.67 9.57 -2.00
C VAL A 13 9.49 9.24 -1.11
N GLN A 14 8.30 9.62 -1.58
CA GLN A 14 7.05 9.47 -0.89
C GLN A 14 6.99 7.97 -0.68
N SER A 15 7.17 7.56 0.58
CA SER A 15 7.34 6.14 0.84
C SER A 15 6.05 5.47 0.37
N VAL A 16 6.13 4.31 -0.26
CA VAL A 16 4.91 3.60 -0.70
C VAL A 16 4.00 3.30 0.51
N TYR A 17 4.60 3.27 1.71
CA TYR A 17 3.98 3.12 3.03
C TYR A 17 3.36 4.41 3.58
N ASP A 18 3.59 5.56 2.94
CA ASP A 18 3.01 6.81 3.38
C ASP A 18 1.52 6.83 3.15
N ASP A 19 0.89 5.95 2.37
CA ASP A 19 -0.57 5.92 2.22
C ASP A 19 -1.26 5.05 3.27
N GLU A 20 -2.37 5.55 3.84
CA GLU A 20 -3.26 4.79 4.74
C GLU A 20 -3.70 3.47 4.10
N ASP A 21 -3.83 3.46 2.77
CA ASP A 21 -4.18 2.29 1.95
C ASP A 21 -3.15 1.16 2.09
N TYR A 22 -1.88 1.49 2.28
CA TYR A 22 -0.84 0.48 2.41
C TYR A 22 -1.02 -0.28 3.72
N LEU A 23 -1.24 0.45 4.80
CA LEU A 23 -1.49 -0.15 6.11
C LEU A 23 -2.82 -0.91 6.16
N LEU A 24 -3.86 -0.36 5.53
CA LEU A 24 -5.15 -1.04 5.35
C LEU A 24 -5.00 -2.38 4.64
N ALA A 25 -4.22 -2.43 3.56
CA ALA A 25 -3.98 -3.68 2.83
C ALA A 25 -3.10 -4.65 3.63
N LEU A 26 -2.15 -4.19 4.43
CA LEU A 26 -1.39 -5.07 5.33
C LEU A 26 -2.30 -5.74 6.38
N ILE A 27 -3.32 -5.02 6.86
CA ILE A 27 -4.26 -5.53 7.85
C ILE A 27 -5.28 -6.49 7.19
N ALA A 28 -5.84 -6.10 6.05
CA ALA A 28 -6.81 -6.92 5.33
C ALA A 28 -6.16 -8.12 4.62
N GLY A 29 -4.93 -7.97 4.13
CA GLY A 29 -4.20 -8.90 3.27
C GLY A 29 -5.05 -9.29 2.05
N LYS A 30 -4.96 -10.57 1.66
CA LYS A 30 -5.83 -11.19 0.64
C LYS A 30 -7.34 -10.98 0.80
N ASP A 31 -7.81 -10.68 2.02
CA ASP A 31 -9.23 -10.56 2.34
C ASP A 31 -9.77 -9.15 2.06
N TYR A 32 -8.95 -8.24 1.52
CA TYR A 32 -9.37 -6.89 1.13
C TYR A 32 -10.59 -6.84 0.19
N ASN A 33 -10.82 -7.92 -0.59
CA ASN A 33 -11.85 -7.97 -1.62
C ASN A 33 -13.14 -8.69 -1.19
N ASN A 34 -13.17 -9.24 0.03
CA ASN A 34 -14.27 -10.07 0.54
C ASN A 34 -14.92 -9.47 1.78
N ASN A 35 -15.97 -10.12 2.26
CA ASN A 35 -16.72 -9.68 3.44
C ASN A 35 -15.92 -9.84 4.76
N GLU A 36 -14.77 -10.51 4.73
CA GLU A 36 -13.89 -10.66 5.90
C GLU A 36 -12.99 -9.45 6.13
N CYS A 37 -12.83 -8.54 5.14
CA CYS A 37 -12.09 -7.29 5.33
C CYS A 37 -12.58 -6.55 6.59
N GLU A 38 -13.89 -6.34 6.72
CA GLU A 38 -14.47 -5.65 7.88
C GLU A 38 -14.17 -6.36 9.19
N ASN A 39 -14.24 -7.69 9.20
CA ASN A 39 -13.94 -8.49 10.38
C ASN A 39 -12.47 -8.40 10.78
N LYS A 40 -11.55 -8.35 9.80
CA LYS A 40 -10.13 -8.14 10.08
C LYS A 40 -9.83 -6.75 10.62
N LEU A 41 -10.43 -5.70 10.04
CA LEU A 41 -10.30 -4.34 10.55
C LEU A 41 -10.79 -4.24 12.01
N LYS A 42 -11.96 -4.84 12.30
CA LYS A 42 -12.49 -4.91 13.68
C LYS A 42 -11.58 -5.67 14.63
N LYS A 43 -11.10 -6.85 14.24
CA LYS A 43 -10.16 -7.66 15.05
C LYS A 43 -8.86 -6.91 15.32
N TYR A 44 -8.33 -6.21 14.32
CA TYR A 44 -7.13 -5.39 14.48
C TYR A 44 -7.36 -4.29 15.52
N CYS A 45 -8.46 -3.54 15.40
CA CYS A 45 -8.80 -2.49 16.35
C CYS A 45 -9.05 -3.01 17.77
N GLN A 46 -9.76 -4.13 17.91
CA GLN A 46 -9.91 -4.81 19.20
C GLN A 46 -8.56 -5.25 19.78
N GLY A 47 -7.65 -5.74 18.94
CA GLY A 47 -6.29 -6.10 19.35
C GLY A 47 -5.51 -4.91 19.90
N LEU A 48 -5.61 -3.75 19.23
CA LEU A 48 -5.02 -2.50 19.72
C LEU A 48 -5.60 -2.09 21.07
N THR A 49 -6.93 -2.08 21.19
CA THR A 49 -7.62 -1.76 22.46
C THR A 49 -7.21 -2.71 23.59
N ASN A 50 -7.15 -4.01 23.33
CA ASN A 50 -6.73 -5.01 24.32
C ASN A 50 -5.26 -4.83 24.74
N ALA A 51 -4.41 -4.35 23.84
CA ALA A 51 -3.03 -4.01 24.12
C ALA A 51 -2.87 -2.64 24.80
N THR A 52 -3.97 -1.91 25.06
CA THR A 52 -3.96 -0.53 25.56
C THR A 52 -3.19 0.42 24.62
N LEU A 53 -3.19 0.12 23.31
CA LEU A 53 -2.57 0.91 22.27
C LEU A 53 -3.62 1.72 21.51
N GLU A 54 -3.32 2.97 21.26
CA GLU A 54 -4.10 3.80 20.34
C GLU A 54 -3.60 3.64 18.91
N ALA A 55 -4.51 3.66 17.94
CA ALA A 55 -4.17 3.52 16.54
C ALA A 55 -3.16 4.57 16.05
N LYS A 56 -3.24 5.80 16.60
CA LYS A 56 -2.28 6.89 16.33
C LYS A 56 -0.84 6.59 16.78
N GLU A 57 -0.66 5.70 17.76
CA GLU A 57 0.65 5.30 18.28
C GLU A 57 1.33 4.29 17.36
N ILE A 58 0.54 3.53 16.58
CA ILE A 58 1.06 2.66 15.53
C ILE A 58 1.52 3.51 14.34
N HIS A 59 0.65 4.41 13.88
CA HIS A 59 0.94 5.30 12.76
C HIS A 59 -0.03 6.49 12.77
N GLU A 60 0.45 7.69 12.44
CA GLU A 60 -0.40 8.90 12.45
C GLU A 60 -1.62 8.76 11.52
N LYS A 61 -1.43 8.12 10.36
CA LYS A 61 -2.53 7.85 9.42
C LYS A 61 -3.58 6.87 9.92
N LEU A 62 -3.29 6.12 10.99
CA LEU A 62 -4.26 5.25 11.63
C LEU A 62 -5.09 5.95 12.71
N LYS A 63 -4.86 7.23 13.00
CA LYS A 63 -5.56 7.95 14.08
C LYS A 63 -7.08 7.80 14.01
N ASP A 64 -7.64 7.87 12.80
CA ASP A 64 -9.07 7.71 12.54
C ASP A 64 -9.44 6.30 12.02
N PHE A 65 -8.52 5.35 12.11
CA PHE A 65 -8.65 4.01 11.56
C PHE A 65 -9.73 3.20 12.28
N CYS A 66 -9.63 3.12 13.60
CA CYS A 66 -10.51 2.34 14.47
C CYS A 66 -11.80 3.06 14.87
N ASN A 67 -12.29 3.97 14.02
CA ASN A 67 -13.57 4.63 14.24
C ASN A 67 -14.72 3.67 13.84
N ASP A 68 -15.45 3.20 14.85
CA ASP A 68 -16.59 2.29 14.70
C ASP A 68 -17.60 2.80 13.66
N GLY A 69 -17.98 1.92 12.73
CA GLY A 69 -19.03 2.16 11.72
C GLY A 69 -18.53 2.64 10.37
N LYS A 70 -17.21 2.82 10.18
CA LYS A 70 -16.61 3.21 8.88
C LYS A 70 -15.85 2.09 8.18
N GLU A 71 -15.76 0.90 8.77
CA GLU A 71 -14.96 -0.23 8.29
C GLU A 71 -15.40 -0.67 6.89
N GLY A 72 -16.70 -0.78 6.64
CA GLY A 72 -17.22 -1.16 5.33
C GLY A 72 -16.91 -0.15 4.23
N LYS A 73 -16.89 1.15 4.56
CA LYS A 73 -16.46 2.20 3.61
C LYS A 73 -14.96 2.06 3.31
N LYS A 74 -14.14 1.85 4.34
CA LYS A 74 -12.69 1.68 4.18
C LYS A 74 -12.34 0.45 3.35
N CYS A 75 -13.01 -0.67 3.57
CA CYS A 75 -12.84 -1.87 2.75
C CYS A 75 -13.20 -1.63 1.27
N LYS A 76 -14.30 -0.91 1.00
CA LYS A 76 -14.68 -0.56 -0.39
C LYS A 76 -13.68 0.37 -1.07
N GLU A 77 -13.21 1.39 -0.37
CA GLU A 77 -12.20 2.33 -0.86
C GLU A 77 -10.87 1.61 -1.11
N LEU A 78 -10.43 0.80 -0.15
CA LEU A 78 -9.25 -0.04 -0.25
C LEU A 78 -9.33 -0.97 -1.47
N LYS A 79 -10.44 -1.68 -1.63
CA LYS A 79 -10.69 -2.55 -2.78
C LYS A 79 -10.55 -1.81 -4.10
N THR A 80 -11.22 -0.67 -4.24
CA THR A 80 -11.19 0.14 -5.47
C THR A 80 -9.77 0.60 -5.81
N LYS A 81 -9.00 1.03 -4.80
CA LYS A 81 -7.63 1.50 -4.98
C LYS A 81 -6.67 0.36 -5.31
N ILE A 82 -6.77 -0.78 -4.62
CA ILE A 82 -5.96 -1.98 -4.92
C ILE A 82 -6.26 -2.45 -6.34
N GLU A 83 -7.53 -2.59 -6.72
CA GLU A 83 -7.92 -2.98 -8.08
C GLU A 83 -7.38 -2.02 -9.14
N THR A 84 -7.44 -0.71 -8.88
CA THR A 84 -6.89 0.30 -9.79
C THR A 84 -5.38 0.19 -9.93
N LYS A 85 -4.65 0.02 -8.82
CA LYS A 85 -3.19 -0.19 -8.81
C LYS A 85 -2.81 -1.47 -9.55
N CYS A 86 -3.49 -2.60 -9.26
CA CYS A 86 -3.29 -3.88 -9.94
C CYS A 86 -3.54 -3.79 -11.44
N ASN A 87 -4.65 -3.16 -11.86
CA ASN A 87 -5.00 -3.03 -13.27
C ASN A 87 -4.02 -2.15 -14.03
N THR A 88 -3.60 -1.03 -13.42
CA THR A 88 -2.57 -0.15 -13.98
C THR A 88 -1.25 -0.90 -14.13
N PHE A 89 -0.84 -1.61 -13.09
CA PHE A 89 0.38 -2.41 -13.10
C PHE A 89 0.34 -3.51 -14.16
N LYS A 90 -0.78 -4.25 -14.25
CA LYS A 90 -0.98 -5.26 -15.30
C LYS A 90 -0.82 -4.68 -16.70
N GLY A 91 -1.41 -3.52 -16.97
CA GLY A 91 -1.28 -2.85 -18.28
C GLY A 91 0.15 -2.41 -18.59
N ASN A 92 0.86 -1.90 -17.59
CA ASN A 92 2.28 -1.56 -17.72
C ASN A 92 3.13 -2.81 -18.01
N LEU A 93 2.89 -3.90 -17.29
CA LEU A 93 3.58 -5.16 -17.48
C LEU A 93 3.32 -5.71 -18.89
N GLU A 94 2.07 -5.80 -19.32
CA GLU A 94 1.70 -6.24 -20.68
C GLU A 94 2.37 -5.41 -21.79
N THR A 95 2.62 -4.12 -21.53
CA THR A 95 3.35 -3.25 -22.45
C THR A 95 4.85 -3.55 -22.43
N ALA A 96 5.43 -3.73 -21.24
CA ALA A 96 6.84 -4.06 -21.07
C ALA A 96 7.19 -5.43 -21.67
N VAL A 97 6.36 -6.47 -21.49
CA VAL A 97 6.65 -7.82 -22.02
C VAL A 97 6.64 -7.85 -23.55
N LYS A 98 5.98 -6.89 -24.22
CA LYS A 98 6.02 -6.74 -25.68
C LYS A 98 7.32 -6.11 -26.19
N LYS A 99 8.09 -5.46 -25.32
CA LYS A 99 9.40 -4.90 -25.68
C LYS A 99 10.40 -6.04 -25.88
N ASN A 100 11.34 -5.84 -26.81
CA ASN A 100 12.53 -6.69 -26.86
C ASN A 100 13.33 -6.50 -25.56
N ILE A 101 13.97 -7.56 -25.07
CA ILE A 101 14.75 -7.54 -23.82
C ILE A 101 15.80 -6.41 -23.83
N LYS A 102 16.41 -6.13 -24.99
CA LYS A 102 17.39 -5.06 -25.17
C LYS A 102 16.84 -3.64 -25.02
N ASN A 103 15.52 -3.49 -25.05
CA ASN A 103 14.79 -2.22 -24.97
C ASN A 103 14.02 -2.09 -23.64
N LEU A 104 14.20 -3.04 -22.72
CA LEU A 104 13.69 -2.89 -21.35
C LEU A 104 14.56 -1.87 -20.63
N GLU A 105 13.90 -0.95 -19.93
CA GLU A 105 14.53 0.06 -19.10
C GLU A 105 14.24 -0.22 -17.62
N ASP A 106 15.06 0.30 -16.70
CA ASP A 106 14.80 0.17 -15.25
C ASP A 106 13.42 0.75 -14.86
N THR A 107 12.91 1.70 -15.63
CA THR A 107 11.56 2.29 -15.48
C THR A 107 10.45 1.28 -15.76
N ASP A 108 10.67 0.28 -16.62
CA ASP A 108 9.74 -0.82 -16.84
C ASP A 108 9.64 -1.73 -15.61
N CYS A 109 10.72 -1.82 -14.81
CA CYS A 109 10.81 -2.58 -13.57
C CYS A 109 10.53 -1.74 -12.30
N ALA A 110 10.39 -0.42 -12.40
CA ALA A 110 10.20 0.47 -11.25
C ALA A 110 8.92 0.17 -10.43
N ASN A 111 7.98 -0.58 -11.00
CA ASN A 111 6.75 -1.01 -10.34
C ASN A 111 6.93 -2.28 -9.48
N GLU A 112 8.13 -2.88 -9.40
CA GLU A 112 8.41 -4.09 -8.61
C GLU A 112 8.05 -3.93 -7.12
N GLN A 113 8.19 -2.72 -6.56
CA GLN A 113 7.73 -2.43 -5.19
C GLN A 113 6.22 -2.53 -5.02
N GLN A 114 5.44 -2.41 -6.11
CA GLN A 114 3.99 -2.62 -6.09
C GLN A 114 3.63 -4.11 -6.08
N CYS A 115 4.53 -5.02 -6.49
CA CYS A 115 4.33 -6.47 -6.38
C CYS A 115 4.42 -6.95 -4.93
N LEU A 116 5.39 -6.43 -4.16
CA LEU A 116 5.56 -6.73 -2.73
C LEU A 116 4.30 -6.40 -1.91
N PHE A 117 3.54 -5.39 -2.36
CA PHE A 117 2.28 -5.00 -1.74
C PHE A 117 1.15 -6.02 -1.94
N LEU A 118 1.20 -6.82 -3.00
CA LEU A 118 0.17 -7.78 -3.38
C LEU A 118 0.46 -9.22 -2.95
N GLU A 119 1.70 -9.50 -2.51
CA GLU A 119 2.10 -10.81 -1.98
C GLU A 119 1.76 -11.01 -0.49
N GLY A 120 1.27 -9.96 0.20
CA GLY A 120 0.90 -9.96 1.62
C GLY A 120 -0.53 -10.40 1.95
#